data_AF-A0A523BMX8-F1
#
_entry.id   AF-A0A523BMX8-F1
#
_cell.length_a   1.000
_cell.length_b   1.000
_cell.length_c   1.000
_cell.angle_alpha   90.00
_cell.angle_beta   90.00
_cell.angle_gamma   90.00
#
_symmetry.space_group_name_H-M   'P 1'
#
loop_
_entity.id
_entity.type
_entity.pdbx_description
1 polymer ?
#
loop_
_entity_poly.entity_id
_entity_poly.type
_entity_poly.pdbx_seq_one_letter_code
_entity_poly.pdbx_strand_id
1 'polypeptide(L)'
;MTGKDQEIHVIDLSRFTPLDVLYMIRDLFGWISLVKALINLIIGVRRLLSSCIVGYFGNLYITYIEGKTAELLEHYDLLILPPKLFIDCKIAKSIIRKCKDLSRERIQELSKSGSGIDAFYLHRDMESLESLEVRKLYHIRKLSKFLEWVRIRTRLRRFKVGGVNVYEMMVGNWRKLEESVGR
;
A
#
# COMPACT_ATOMS: atom_id res chain seq x y z
N MET A 1 36.95 38.85 50.05
CA MET A 1 37.38 37.84 49.07
C MET A 1 36.77 36.51 49.47
N THR A 2 35.64 36.15 48.86
CA THR A 2 34.89 34.91 49.15
C THR A 2 35.48 33.77 48.34
N GLY A 3 36.19 32.86 49.01
CA GLY A 3 36.54 31.56 48.44
C GLY A 3 35.25 30.81 48.14
N LYS A 4 34.97 30.56 46.86
CA LYS A 4 33.96 29.58 46.45
C LYS A 4 34.61 28.22 46.62
N ASP A 5 34.27 27.53 47.70
CA ASP A 5 34.52 26.10 47.79
C ASP A 5 33.74 25.42 46.66
N GLN A 6 34.48 24.92 45.67
CA GLN A 6 33.93 23.96 44.72
C GLN A 6 33.68 22.68 45.51
N GLU A 7 32.41 22.36 45.76
CA GLU A 7 32.02 21.02 46.19
C GLU A 7 32.42 20.03 45.09
N ILE A 8 33.57 19.39 45.30
CA ILE A 8 33.94 18.19 44.57
C ILE A 8 33.02 17.10 45.11
N HIS A 9 31.95 16.79 44.39
CA HIS A 9 31.17 15.58 44.63
C HIS A 9 32.06 14.37 44.30
N VAL A 10 32.84 13.93 45.29
CA VAL A 10 33.53 12.65 45.26
C VAL A 10 32.43 11.58 45.35
N ILE A 11 32.13 10.96 44.22
CA ILE A 11 31.31 9.75 44.20
C ILE A 11 32.17 8.66 44.86
N ASP A 12 31.87 8.34 46.11
CA ASP A 12 32.54 7.28 46.85
C ASP A 12 32.18 5.91 46.23
N LEU A 13 33.08 5.40 45.39
CA LEU A 13 32.95 4.14 44.67
C LEU A 13 33.13 2.90 45.56
N SER A 14 33.49 3.07 46.84
CA SER A 14 33.76 1.96 47.78
C SER A 14 32.52 1.14 48.18
N ARG A 15 31.32 1.58 47.77
CA ARG A 15 30.04 0.93 48.08
C ARG A 15 29.40 0.16 46.91
N PHE A 16 30.01 0.16 45.72
CA PHE A 16 29.50 -0.61 44.59
C PHE A 16 29.98 -2.05 44.66
N THR A 17 29.08 -2.99 44.92
CA THR A 17 29.40 -4.41 44.78
C THR A 17 29.43 -4.77 43.29
N PRO A 18 30.19 -5.81 42.89
CA PRO A 18 30.15 -6.32 41.50
C PRO A 18 28.73 -6.67 41.02
N LEU A 19 27.84 -7.00 41.95
CA LEU A 19 26.42 -7.27 41.69
C LEU A 19 25.67 -6.00 41.26
N ASP A 20 25.95 -4.85 41.88
CA ASP A 20 25.35 -3.55 41.53
C ASP A 20 25.77 -3.11 40.13
N VAL A 21 27.03 -3.36 39.77
CA VAL A 21 27.54 -3.10 38.41
C VAL A 21 26.81 -3.98 37.38
N LEU A 22 26.56 -5.26 37.69
CA LEU A 22 25.78 -6.15 36.85
C LEU A 22 24.31 -5.71 36.70
N TYR A 23 23.69 -5.22 37.77
CA TYR A 23 22.34 -4.65 37.70
C TYR A 23 22.28 -3.37 36.85
N MET A 24 23.24 -2.45 37.03
CA MET A 24 23.33 -1.26 36.19
C MET A 24 23.52 -1.61 34.71
N ILE A 25 24.36 -2.60 34.40
CA ILE A 25 24.55 -3.09 33.03
C ILE A 25 23.24 -3.69 32.50
N ARG A 26 22.55 -4.52 33.30
CA ARG A 26 21.27 -5.13 32.91
C ARG A 26 20.20 -4.07 32.64
N ASP A 27 20.12 -3.06 33.48
CA ASP A 27 19.18 -1.94 33.30
C ASP A 27 19.53 -1.14 32.05
N LEU A 28 20.82 -0.89 31.78
CA LEU A 28 21.28 -0.25 30.56
C LEU A 28 20.83 -1.03 29.31
N PHE A 29 20.96 -2.35 29.31
CA PHE A 29 20.46 -3.21 28.24
C PHE A 29 18.93 -3.17 28.13
N GLY A 30 18.21 -3.11 29.25
CA GLY A 30 16.76 -2.93 29.30
C GLY A 30 16.33 -1.62 28.63
N TRP A 31 17.01 -0.51 28.95
CA TRP A 31 16.81 0.78 28.31
C TRP A 31 17.10 0.75 26.81
N ILE A 32 18.20 0.12 26.38
CA ILE A 32 18.52 -0.04 24.95
C ILE A 32 17.42 -0.84 24.23
N SER A 33 16.91 -1.90 24.84
CA SER A 33 15.82 -2.70 24.29
C SER A 33 14.53 -1.88 24.15
N LEU A 34 14.17 -1.11 25.18
CA LEU A 34 13.01 -0.22 25.18
C LEU A 34 13.13 0.85 24.09
N VAL A 35 14.30 1.49 23.95
CA VAL A 35 14.57 2.48 22.90
C VAL A 35 14.45 1.85 21.51
N LYS A 36 14.99 0.65 21.30
CA LYS A 36 14.82 -0.09 20.03
C LYS A 36 13.34 -0.37 19.74
N ALA A 37 12.57 -0.80 20.75
CA ALA A 37 11.14 -1.04 20.60
C ALA A 37 10.39 0.25 20.20
N LEU A 38 10.72 1.38 20.82
CA LEU A 38 10.15 2.69 20.50
C LEU A 38 10.48 3.12 19.07
N ILE A 39 11.74 2.96 18.64
CA ILE A 39 12.18 3.25 17.26
C ILE A 39 11.40 2.39 16.27
N ASN A 40 11.28 1.09 16.52
CA ASN A 40 10.53 0.18 15.65
C ASN A 40 9.04 0.55 15.58
N LEU A 41 8.45 0.97 16.71
CA LEU A 41 7.09 1.46 16.76
C LEU A 41 6.91 2.72 15.89
N ILE A 42 7.80 3.70 16.03
CA ILE A 42 7.76 4.95 15.25
C ILE A 42 7.92 4.65 13.76
N ILE A 43 8.86 3.79 13.39
CA ILE A 43 9.06 3.36 12.00
C ILE A 43 7.82 2.66 11.47
N GLY A 44 7.22 1.76 12.27
CA GLY A 44 6.00 1.04 11.92
C GLY A 44 4.82 1.98 11.65
N VAL A 45 4.58 2.92 12.57
CA VAL A 45 3.53 3.94 12.42
C VAL A 45 3.79 4.82 11.21
N ARG A 46 5.03 5.29 11.03
CA ARG A 46 5.39 6.12 9.87
C ARG A 46 5.16 5.38 8.55
N ARG A 47 5.53 4.10 8.49
CA ARG A 47 5.34 3.24 7.31
C ARG A 47 3.85 3.00 7.03
N LEU A 48 3.04 2.81 8.08
CA LEU A 48 1.59 2.69 7.94
C LEU A 48 0.97 3.99 7.40
N LEU A 49 1.40 5.14 7.91
CA LEU A 49 0.92 6.46 7.47
C LEU A 49 1.36 6.82 6.05
N SER A 50 2.51 6.29 5.59
CA SER A 50 2.98 6.42 4.20
C SER A 50 2.42 5.34 3.26
N SER A 51 1.55 4.47 3.76
CA SER A 51 0.89 3.44 2.96
C SER A 51 -0.48 3.90 2.46
N CYS A 52 -0.94 3.29 1.38
CA CYS A 52 -2.27 3.45 0.81
C CYS A 52 -2.87 2.11 0.44
N ILE A 53 -4.18 2.12 0.26
CA ILE A 53 -4.92 1.06 -0.41
C ILE A 53 -5.14 1.50 -1.85
N VAL A 54 -4.97 0.59 -2.79
CA VAL A 54 -5.28 0.82 -4.21
C VAL A 54 -6.44 -0.07 -4.62
N GLY A 55 -7.35 0.50 -5.40
CA GLY A 55 -8.54 -0.18 -5.88
C GLY A 55 -9.38 0.68 -6.80
N TYR A 56 -10.47 0.08 -7.26
CA TYR A 56 -11.47 0.72 -8.10
C TYR A 56 -12.62 1.16 -7.20
N PHE A 57 -12.76 2.47 -7.01
CA PHE A 57 -13.73 3.05 -6.07
C PHE A 57 -15.07 3.43 -6.71
N GLY A 58 -15.29 2.94 -7.94
CA GLY A 58 -16.56 2.94 -8.64
C GLY A 58 -16.96 1.51 -8.98
N ASN A 59 -18.07 1.36 -9.70
CA ASN A 59 -18.50 0.06 -10.21
C ASN A 59 -17.47 -0.46 -11.21
N LEU A 60 -16.96 -1.67 -10.97
CA LEU A 60 -16.03 -2.34 -11.86
C LEU A 60 -16.83 -3.03 -12.98
N TYR A 61 -16.92 -2.39 -14.15
CA TYR A 61 -17.79 -2.81 -15.25
C TYR A 61 -17.35 -4.14 -15.88
N ILE A 62 -16.06 -4.47 -15.81
CA ILE A 62 -15.56 -5.81 -16.18
C ILE A 62 -16.26 -6.96 -15.44
N THR A 63 -16.81 -6.73 -14.24
CA THR A 63 -17.58 -7.76 -13.51
C THR A 63 -18.99 -7.97 -14.05
N TYR A 64 -19.50 -7.05 -14.86
CA TYR A 64 -20.82 -7.11 -15.50
C TYR A 64 -20.75 -7.59 -16.95
N ILE A 65 -19.55 -7.90 -17.45
CA ILE A 65 -19.39 -8.54 -18.76
C ILE A 65 -19.87 -9.99 -18.63
N GLU A 66 -21.17 -10.18 -18.89
CA GLU A 66 -21.78 -11.50 -19.02
C GLU A 66 -21.49 -12.03 -20.42
N GLY A 67 -20.52 -12.94 -20.54
CA GLY A 67 -20.16 -13.54 -21.83
C GLY A 67 -19.07 -14.59 -21.73
N LYS A 68 -19.14 -15.58 -22.63
CA LYS A 68 -18.09 -16.58 -22.86
C LYS A 68 -17.03 -16.01 -23.81
N THR A 69 -16.12 -15.16 -23.35
CA THR A 69 -14.99 -14.83 -24.22
C THR A 69 -13.77 -14.42 -23.42
N ALA A 70 -12.77 -15.30 -23.40
CA ALA A 70 -11.42 -14.96 -22.99
C ALA A 70 -10.84 -13.83 -23.87
N GLU A 71 -11.29 -13.69 -25.12
CA GLU A 71 -10.94 -12.59 -26.02
C GLU A 71 -11.23 -11.21 -25.41
N LEU A 72 -12.33 -11.06 -24.66
CA LEU A 72 -12.63 -9.79 -24.01
C LEU A 72 -11.59 -9.44 -22.96
N LEU A 73 -10.99 -10.42 -22.26
CA LEU A 73 -9.93 -10.16 -21.26
C LEU A 73 -8.70 -9.47 -21.88
N GLU A 74 -8.43 -9.66 -23.16
CA GLU A 74 -7.32 -9.00 -23.86
C GLU A 74 -7.53 -7.48 -24.00
N HIS A 75 -8.78 -7.01 -23.94
CA HIS A 75 -9.09 -5.59 -23.91
C HIS A 75 -8.92 -4.96 -22.51
N TYR A 76 -8.86 -5.80 -21.48
CA TYR A 76 -8.77 -5.41 -20.07
C TYR A 76 -7.45 -5.83 -19.40
N ASP A 77 -6.42 -6.11 -20.21
CA ASP A 77 -5.07 -6.43 -19.77
C ASP A 77 -4.36 -5.27 -19.01
N LEU A 78 -4.91 -4.06 -19.10
CA LEU A 78 -4.47 -2.89 -18.34
C LEU A 78 -5.10 -2.76 -16.97
N LEU A 79 -6.08 -3.61 -16.62
CA LEU A 79 -6.61 -3.63 -15.26
C LEU A 79 -5.54 -4.13 -14.27
N ILE A 80 -5.42 -3.46 -13.12
CA ILE A 80 -4.38 -3.73 -12.13
C ILE A 80 -4.92 -3.81 -10.71
N LEU A 81 -4.32 -4.68 -9.90
CA LEU A 81 -4.54 -4.69 -8.45
C LEU A 81 -3.26 -5.02 -7.69
N PRO A 82 -3.02 -4.38 -6.54
CA PRO A 82 -1.84 -4.69 -5.77
C PRO A 82 -1.93 -6.09 -5.13
N PRO A 83 -0.82 -6.84 -5.06
CA PRO A 83 -0.78 -8.15 -4.40
C PRO A 83 -1.06 -8.04 -2.88
N LYS A 84 -0.70 -6.91 -2.27
CA LYS A 84 -0.90 -6.61 -0.84
C LYS A 84 -2.03 -5.60 -0.65
N LEU A 85 -2.59 -5.54 0.56
CA LEU A 85 -3.63 -4.57 0.89
C LEU A 85 -3.07 -3.15 1.04
N PHE A 86 -1.91 -3.05 1.68
CA PHE A 86 -1.21 -1.80 1.90
C PHE A 86 0.03 -1.75 1.02
N ILE A 87 0.17 -0.65 0.28
CA ILE A 87 1.28 -0.38 -0.63
C ILE A 87 1.82 1.01 -0.33
N ASP A 88 3.12 1.20 -0.53
CA ASP A 88 3.73 2.52 -0.44
C ASP A 88 3.03 3.52 -1.38
N CYS A 89 2.68 4.69 -0.85
CA CYS A 89 1.93 5.69 -1.61
C CYS A 89 2.67 6.18 -2.86
N LYS A 90 4.00 6.29 -2.81
CA LYS A 90 4.80 6.78 -3.94
C LYS A 90 4.78 5.77 -5.08
N ILE A 91 5.01 4.49 -4.75
CA ILE A 91 4.96 3.39 -5.72
C ILE A 91 3.56 3.30 -6.34
N ALA A 92 2.52 3.30 -5.51
CA ALA A 92 1.14 3.21 -5.96
C ALA A 92 0.76 4.35 -6.92
N LYS A 93 1.09 5.60 -6.58
CA LYS A 93 0.79 6.76 -7.44
C LYS A 93 1.50 6.67 -8.79
N SER A 94 2.74 6.20 -8.81
CA SER A 94 3.51 6.03 -10.05
C SER A 94 2.89 4.96 -10.96
N ILE A 95 2.56 3.79 -10.39
CA ILE A 95 1.95 2.69 -11.13
C ILE A 95 0.56 3.09 -11.65
N ILE A 96 -0.29 3.71 -10.82
CA ILE A 96 -1.63 4.16 -11.24
C ILE A 96 -1.52 5.16 -12.39
N ARG A 97 -0.59 6.12 -12.30
CA ARG A 97 -0.37 7.10 -13.37
C ARG A 97 0.00 6.41 -14.67
N LYS A 98 1.01 5.53 -14.64
CA LYS A 98 1.45 4.77 -15.82
C LYS A 98 0.33 3.94 -16.42
N CYS A 99 -0.44 3.24 -15.58
CA CYS A 99 -1.60 2.46 -16.01
C CYS A 99 -2.68 3.32 -16.68
N LYS A 100 -3.00 4.49 -16.12
CA LYS A 100 -3.95 5.45 -16.73
C LYS A 100 -3.44 5.99 -18.06
N ASP A 101 -2.15 6.27 -18.18
CA ASP A 101 -1.56 6.76 -19.43
C ASP A 101 -1.62 5.69 -20.53
N LEU A 102 -1.19 4.44 -20.24
CA LEU A 102 -1.32 3.30 -21.16
C LEU A 102 -2.79 3.04 -21.55
N SER A 103 -3.71 3.20 -20.61
CA SER A 103 -5.13 2.99 -20.86
C SER A 103 -5.71 4.02 -21.81
N ARG A 104 -5.25 5.29 -21.77
CA ARG A 104 -5.71 6.31 -22.72
C ARG A 104 -5.34 5.94 -24.16
N GLU A 105 -4.12 5.43 -24.38
CA GLU A 105 -3.68 4.96 -25.69
C GLU A 105 -4.56 3.79 -26.15
N ARG A 106 -4.78 2.80 -25.28
CA ARG A 106 -5.61 1.63 -25.58
C ARG A 106 -7.06 1.98 -25.87
N ILE A 107 -7.65 2.90 -25.12
CA ILE A 107 -9.03 3.39 -25.34
C ILE A 107 -9.15 4.05 -26.73
N GLN A 108 -8.15 4.84 -27.15
CA GLN A 108 -8.14 5.45 -28.47
C GLN A 108 -8.05 4.40 -29.59
N GLU A 109 -7.23 3.37 -29.41
CA GLU A 109 -7.13 2.24 -30.35
C GLU A 109 -8.47 1.51 -30.49
N LEU A 110 -9.07 1.12 -29.36
CA LEU A 110 -10.36 0.40 -29.33
C LEU A 110 -11.50 1.23 -29.94
N SER A 111 -11.47 2.56 -29.73
CA SER A 111 -12.45 3.47 -30.33
C SER A 111 -12.32 3.52 -31.85
N LYS A 112 -11.09 3.46 -32.39
CA LYS A 112 -10.82 3.46 -33.84
C LYS A 112 -11.11 2.10 -34.50
N SER A 113 -10.95 0.99 -33.77
CA SER A 113 -11.20 -0.37 -34.29
C SER A 113 -12.66 -0.80 -34.26
N GLY A 114 -13.59 0.07 -33.86
CA GLY A 114 -15.02 -0.25 -33.78
C GLY A 114 -15.44 -0.93 -32.47
N SER A 115 -14.53 -1.10 -31.51
CA SER A 115 -14.78 -1.69 -30.18
C SER A 115 -15.17 -0.62 -29.15
N GLY A 116 -16.12 0.26 -29.50
CA GLY A 116 -16.45 1.45 -28.71
C GLY A 116 -17.03 1.16 -27.32
N ILE A 117 -17.72 0.02 -27.15
CA ILE A 117 -18.27 -0.40 -25.85
C ILE A 117 -17.14 -0.76 -24.88
N ASP A 118 -16.14 -1.52 -25.33
CA ASP A 118 -14.98 -1.88 -24.51
C ASP A 118 -14.13 -0.66 -24.17
N ALA A 119 -13.96 0.26 -25.13
CA ALA A 119 -13.32 1.54 -24.87
C ALA A 119 -14.03 2.33 -23.76
N PHE A 120 -15.37 2.36 -23.76
CA PHE A 120 -16.18 3.02 -22.74
C PHE A 120 -16.02 2.35 -21.36
N TYR A 121 -16.10 1.02 -21.27
CA TYR A 121 -15.96 0.31 -20.00
C TYR A 121 -14.55 0.42 -19.44
N LEU A 122 -13.51 0.26 -20.26
CA LEU A 122 -12.12 0.45 -19.85
C LEU A 122 -11.89 1.87 -19.34
N HIS A 123 -12.44 2.88 -20.01
CA HIS A 123 -12.39 4.27 -19.55
C HIS A 123 -13.00 4.44 -18.16
N ARG A 124 -14.23 3.94 -17.95
CA ARG A 124 -14.94 4.03 -16.67
C ARG A 124 -14.19 3.32 -15.54
N ASP A 125 -13.69 2.12 -15.79
CA ASP A 125 -12.91 1.38 -14.81
C ASP A 125 -11.63 2.15 -14.46
N MET A 126 -10.91 2.67 -15.46
CA MET A 126 -9.69 3.44 -15.24
C MET A 126 -9.88 4.77 -14.54
N GLU A 127 -10.99 5.48 -14.79
CA GLU A 127 -11.31 6.69 -14.02
C GLU A 127 -11.42 6.39 -12.53
N SER A 128 -12.08 5.27 -12.19
CA SER A 128 -12.33 4.87 -10.80
C SER A 128 -11.12 4.30 -10.06
N LEU A 129 -10.03 4.01 -10.76
CA LEU A 129 -8.78 3.52 -10.19
C LEU A 129 -8.09 4.64 -9.40
N GLU A 130 -8.01 4.50 -8.08
CA GLU A 130 -7.40 5.49 -7.18
C GLU A 130 -6.56 4.85 -6.07
N SER A 131 -5.77 5.69 -5.39
CA SER A 131 -5.08 5.34 -4.15
C SER A 131 -5.66 6.11 -2.96
N LEU A 132 -6.02 5.38 -1.91
CA LEU A 132 -6.54 5.91 -0.67
C LEU A 132 -5.48 5.81 0.42
N GLU A 133 -4.87 6.94 0.76
CA GLU A 133 -3.85 7.00 1.81
C GLU A 133 -4.46 6.58 3.15
N VAL A 134 -3.78 5.72 3.90
CA VAL A 134 -4.29 5.16 5.18
C VAL A 134 -4.61 6.27 6.16
N ARG A 135 -3.77 7.31 6.20
CA ARG A 135 -4.00 8.50 7.03
C ARG A 135 -5.30 9.25 6.71
N LYS A 136 -5.99 8.96 5.60
CA LYS A 136 -7.27 9.58 5.20
C LYS A 136 -8.48 8.70 5.52
N LEU A 137 -8.29 7.51 6.08
CA LEU A 137 -9.38 6.56 6.41
C LEU A 137 -10.26 7.00 7.58
N TYR A 138 -9.84 7.98 8.38
CA TYR A 138 -10.67 8.54 9.45
C TYR A 138 -11.94 9.23 8.93
N HIS A 139 -12.00 9.58 7.64
CA HIS A 139 -13.19 10.12 7.01
C HIS A 139 -14.20 9.01 6.71
N ILE A 140 -15.41 9.10 7.25
CA ILE A 140 -16.44 8.06 7.10
C ILE A 140 -16.77 7.70 5.64
N ARG A 141 -16.78 8.70 4.74
CA ARG A 141 -16.98 8.48 3.30
C ARG A 141 -15.89 7.58 2.70
N LYS A 142 -14.63 7.80 3.09
CA LYS A 142 -13.47 7.03 2.63
C LYS A 142 -13.42 5.64 3.23
N LEU A 143 -13.83 5.51 4.49
CA LEU A 143 -13.97 4.21 5.14
C LEU A 143 -15.04 3.34 4.45
N SER A 144 -16.21 3.91 4.11
CA SER A 144 -17.26 3.16 3.42
C SER A 144 -16.79 2.61 2.07
N LYS A 145 -16.11 3.46 1.29
CA LYS A 145 -15.47 3.12 0.02
C LYS A 145 -14.42 2.02 0.17
N PHE A 146 -13.61 2.08 1.22
CA PHE A 146 -12.65 1.02 1.53
C PHE A 146 -13.34 -0.33 1.84
N LEU A 147 -14.40 -0.32 2.64
CA LEU A 147 -15.15 -1.54 2.97
C LEU A 147 -15.84 -2.15 1.74
N GLU A 148 -16.42 -1.31 0.88
CA GLU A 148 -16.96 -1.72 -0.41
C GLU A 148 -15.88 -2.37 -1.28
N TRP A 149 -14.70 -1.74 -1.36
CA TRP A 149 -13.56 -2.29 -2.08
C TRP A 149 -13.13 -3.67 -1.54
N VAL A 150 -13.11 -3.87 -0.22
CA VAL A 150 -12.81 -5.18 0.39
C VAL A 150 -13.83 -6.25 -0.04
N ARG A 151 -15.11 -5.90 -0.17
CA ARG A 151 -16.16 -6.80 -0.68
C ARG A 151 -15.93 -7.12 -2.16
N ILE A 152 -15.65 -6.12 -2.99
CA ILE A 152 -15.37 -6.31 -4.44
C ILE A 152 -14.14 -7.22 -4.61
N ARG A 153 -13.05 -6.98 -3.86
CA ARG A 153 -11.84 -7.81 -3.89
C ARG A 153 -12.14 -9.27 -3.57
N THR A 154 -12.98 -9.53 -2.58
CA THR A 154 -13.40 -10.90 -2.20
C THR A 154 -14.19 -11.58 -3.32
N ARG A 155 -15.08 -10.83 -4.00
CA ARG A 155 -15.83 -11.33 -5.16
C ARG A 155 -14.91 -11.62 -6.35
N LEU A 156 -14.04 -10.68 -6.70
CA LEU A 156 -13.07 -10.82 -7.80
C LEU A 156 -12.18 -12.04 -7.66
N ARG A 157 -11.74 -12.37 -6.44
CA ARG A 157 -10.93 -13.58 -6.18
C ARG A 157 -11.60 -14.89 -6.59
N ARG A 158 -12.94 -14.91 -6.63
CA ARG A 158 -13.74 -16.08 -7.02
C ARG A 158 -14.25 -15.97 -8.45
N PHE A 159 -14.17 -14.79 -9.06
CA PHE A 159 -14.68 -14.52 -10.39
C PHE A 159 -13.70 -15.06 -11.44
N LYS A 160 -14.23 -15.89 -12.36
CA LYS A 160 -13.45 -16.49 -13.44
C LYS A 160 -14.14 -16.23 -14.77
N VAL A 161 -13.35 -15.89 -15.78
CA VAL A 161 -13.79 -15.73 -17.17
C VAL A 161 -12.97 -16.70 -18.01
N GLY A 162 -13.63 -17.62 -18.72
CA GLY A 162 -12.94 -18.65 -19.51
C GLY A 162 -11.96 -19.53 -18.70
N GLY A 163 -12.19 -19.68 -17.39
CA GLY A 163 -11.29 -20.41 -16.48
C GLY A 163 -10.16 -19.57 -15.86
N VAL A 164 -9.91 -18.37 -16.38
CA VAL A 164 -8.89 -17.43 -15.87
C VAL A 164 -9.43 -16.66 -14.67
N ASN A 165 -8.64 -16.58 -13.61
CA ASN A 165 -8.97 -15.77 -12.43
C ASN A 165 -8.63 -14.29 -12.70
N VAL A 166 -9.66 -13.45 -12.78
CA VAL A 166 -9.50 -12.02 -13.10
C VAL A 166 -8.66 -11.30 -12.04
N TYR A 167 -8.81 -11.64 -10.77
CA TYR A 167 -8.00 -11.06 -9.70
C TYR A 167 -6.51 -11.38 -9.88
N GLU A 168 -6.17 -12.62 -10.23
CA GLU A 168 -4.78 -13.03 -10.45
C GLU A 168 -4.17 -12.33 -11.66
N MET A 169 -4.94 -12.18 -12.75
CA MET A 169 -4.54 -11.41 -13.92
C MET A 169 -4.19 -9.96 -13.54
N MET A 170 -5.09 -9.27 -12.83
CA MET A 170 -4.87 -7.89 -12.38
C MET A 170 -3.63 -7.76 -11.47
N VAL A 171 -3.38 -8.75 -10.61
CA VAL A 171 -2.17 -8.79 -9.76
C VAL A 171 -0.91 -9.05 -10.59
N GLY A 172 -0.99 -9.91 -11.60
CA GLY A 172 0.09 -10.12 -12.56
C GLY A 172 0.46 -8.84 -13.30
N ASN A 173 -0.54 -8.10 -13.78
CA ASN A 173 -0.37 -6.83 -14.48
C ASN A 173 0.26 -5.76 -13.57
N TRP A 174 -0.14 -5.72 -12.29
CA TRP A 174 0.52 -4.86 -11.30
C TRP A 174 2.03 -5.12 -11.22
N ARG A 175 2.43 -6.40 -11.09
CA ARG A 175 3.86 -6.78 -10.97
C ARG A 175 4.67 -6.36 -12.19
N LYS A 176 4.12 -6.57 -13.39
CA LYS A 176 4.74 -6.11 -14.65
C LYS A 176 4.98 -4.60 -14.64
N LEU A 177 4.00 -3.82 -14.18
CA LEU A 177 4.14 -2.37 -14.09
C LEU A 177 5.14 -1.95 -12.99
N GLU A 178 5.16 -2.65 -11.86
CA GLU A 178 6.10 -2.39 -10.76
C GLU A 178 7.56 -2.56 -11.23
N GLU A 179 7.88 -3.62 -11.97
CA GLU A 179 9.20 -3.83 -12.59
C GLU A 179 9.59 -2.71 -13.55
N SER A 180 8.61 -2.16 -14.26
CA SER A 180 8.83 -1.09 -15.26
C SER A 180 8.94 0.32 -14.66
N VAL A 181 8.58 0.49 -13.38
CA VAL A 181 8.66 1.76 -12.63
C VAL A 181 9.85 1.75 -11.67
N GLY A 182 10.32 0.56 -11.27
CA GLY A 182 11.51 0.39 -10.42
C GLY A 182 12.84 0.42 -11.17
N ARG A 183 12.81 0.44 -12.51
CA ARG A 183 13.96 0.75 -13.38
C ARG A 183 13.95 2.24 -13.72
#